data_AF-A0A097QTB3-F1
#
_entry.id   AF-A0A097QTB3-F1
#
_cell.length_a   1.000
_cell.length_b   1.000
_cell.length_c   1.000
_cell.angle_alpha   90.00
_cell.angle_beta   90.00
_cell.angle_gamma   90.00
#
_symmetry.space_group_name_H-M   'P 1'
#
loop_
_entity.id
_entity.type
_entity.pdbx_description
1 polymer ?
#
loop_
_entity_poly.entity_id
_entity_poly.type
_entity_poly.pdbx_seq_one_letter_code
_entity_poly.pdbx_strand_id
1 'polypeptide(L)' 'MGELEEMGKIYKKFLSVGLIMLLLGFALLIFKPIGQASLYVGLAVFAVAFIPLEIAKRTARKMAVIALKGDRKA' A
#
# COMPACT_ATOMS: atom_id res chain seq x y z
N MET A 1 15.66 11.38 14.69
CA MET A 1 15.87 10.77 13.35
C MET A 1 15.41 9.30 13.27
N GLY A 2 15.56 8.48 14.33
CA GLY A 2 15.16 7.06 14.31
C GLY A 2 13.67 6.80 14.02
N GLU A 3 12.75 7.58 14.58
CA GLU A 3 11.30 7.36 14.41
C GLU A 3 10.82 7.58 12.96
N LEU A 4 11.34 8.59 12.25
CA LEU A 4 11.02 8.84 10.85
C LEU A 4 11.57 7.74 9.93
N GLU A 5 12.74 7.19 10.25
CA GLU A 5 13.33 6.09 9.48
C GLU A 5 12.52 4.79 9.64
N GLU A 6 12.08 4.49 10.87
CA GLU A 6 11.18 3.36 11.15
C GLU A 6 9.83 3.51 10.44
N MET A 7 9.23 4.69 10.50
CA MET A 7 8.01 4.99 9.74
C MET A 7 8.22 4.84 8.23
N GLY A 8 9.39 5.21 7.71
CA GLY A 8 9.77 5.02 6.31
C GLY A 8 9.86 3.54 5.92
N LYS A 9 10.45 2.68 6.78
CA LYS A 9 10.49 1.22 6.57
C LYS A 9 9.09 0.62 6.57
N ILE A 10 8.24 1.02 7.52
CA ILE A 10 6.84 0.60 7.61
C ILE A 10 6.09 1.01 6.34
N TYR A 11 6.18 2.29 5.96
CA TYR A 11 5.57 2.82 4.75
C TYR A 11 5.95 2.01 3.51
N LYS A 12 7.25 1.81 3.26
CA LYS A 12 7.74 1.05 2.10
C LYS A 12 7.24 -0.39 2.11
N LYS A 13 7.23 -1.06 3.26
CA LYS A 13 6.74 -2.44 3.41
C LYS A 13 5.25 -2.56 3.08
N PHE A 14 4.41 -1.70 3.64
CA PHE A 14 2.97 -1.74 3.37
C PHE A 14 2.66 -1.31 1.94
N LEU A 15 3.36 -0.30 1.41
CA LEU A 15 3.21 0.11 0.02
C LEU A 15 3.56 -1.02 -0.95
N SER A 16 4.70 -1.70 -0.74
CA SER A 16 5.13 -2.79 -1.63
C SER A 16 4.18 -3.99 -1.56
N VAL A 17 3.72 -4.35 -0.36
CA VAL A 17 2.72 -5.43 -0.20
C VAL A 17 1.42 -5.08 -0.92
N GLY A 18 0.92 -3.86 -0.76
CA GLY A 18 -0.27 -3.39 -1.47
C GLY A 18 -0.08 -3.41 -2.98
N LEU A 19 1.06 -2.96 -3.48
CA LEU A 19 1.38 -2.97 -4.91
C LEU A 19 1.45 -4.40 -5.48
N ILE A 20 2.08 -5.34 -4.76
CA ILE A 20 2.14 -6.75 -5.17
C ILE A 20 0.73 -7.35 -5.25
N MET A 21 -0.12 -7.08 -4.26
CA MET A 21 -1.52 -7.54 -4.31
C MET A 21 -2.27 -6.97 -5.51
N LEU A 22 -2.09 -5.68 -5.83
CA LEU A 22 -2.68 -5.08 -7.04
C LEU A 22 -2.19 -5.78 -8.30
N LEU A 23 -0.88 -6.02 -8.42
CA LEU A 23 -0.30 -6.72 -9.57
C LEU A 23 -0.86 -8.14 -9.71
N LEU A 24 -1.03 -8.87 -8.60
CA LEU A 24 -1.67 -10.19 -8.60
C LEU A 24 -3.14 -10.10 -9.02
N GLY A 25 -3.88 -9.10 -8.54
CA GLY A 25 -5.25 -8.84 -8.96
C GLY A 25 -5.34 -8.60 -10.47
N PHE A 26 -4.46 -7.78 -11.03
CA PHE A 26 -4.39 -7.57 -12.48
C PHE A 26 -3.98 -8.84 -13.24
N ALA A 27 -2.98 -9.58 -12.76
CA ALA A 27 -2.55 -10.83 -13.39
C ALA A 27 -3.71 -11.83 -13.46
N LEU A 28 -4.52 -11.95 -12.40
CA LEU A 28 -5.72 -12.78 -12.41
C LEU A 28 -6.73 -12.35 -13.48
N LEU A 29 -6.95 -11.04 -13.64
CA LEU A 29 -7.88 -10.52 -14.65
C LEU A 29 -7.37 -10.69 -16.09
N ILE A 30 -6.05 -10.59 -16.31
CA ILE A 30 -5.42 -10.69 -17.62
C ILE A 30 -5.35 -12.15 -18.07
N PHE A 31 -4.76 -13.02 -17.24
CA PHE A 31 -4.51 -14.41 -17.61
C PHE A 31 -5.72 -15.32 -17.41
N LYS A 32 -6.68 -14.93 -16.56
CA LYS A 32 -7.93 -15.65 -16.28
C LYS A 32 -7.73 -17.17 -16.09
N PRO A 33 -6.82 -17.61 -15.19
CA PRO A 33 -6.44 -19.02 -15.06
C PRO A 33 -7.59 -19.95 -14.65
N ILE A 34 -8.69 -19.39 -14.13
CA ILE A 34 -9.89 -20.10 -13.70
C ILE A 34 -11.15 -19.55 -14.40
N GLY A 35 -10.99 -18.95 -15.59
CA GLY A 35 -12.09 -18.42 -16.39
C GLY A 35 -12.80 -17.22 -15.75
N GLN A 36 -14.13 -17.26 -15.68
CA GLN A 36 -14.94 -16.18 -15.08
C GLN A 36 -14.73 -16.06 -13.56
N ALA A 37 -14.33 -17.12 -12.87
CA ALA A 37 -14.04 -17.05 -11.44
C ALA A 37 -12.88 -16.08 -11.12
N SER A 38 -11.96 -15.86 -12.07
CA SER A 38 -10.85 -14.92 -11.92
C SER A 38 -11.30 -13.47 -11.72
N LEU A 39 -12.48 -13.10 -12.23
CA LEU A 39 -13.05 -11.78 -12.01
C LEU A 39 -13.42 -11.57 -10.54
N TYR A 40 -14.12 -12.53 -9.94
CA TYR A 40 -14.53 -12.45 -8.53
C TYR A 40 -13.33 -12.51 -7.59
N VAL A 41 -12.37 -13.40 -7.87
CA VAL A 41 -11.13 -13.49 -7.08
C VAL A 41 -10.30 -12.22 -7.25
N GLY A 42 -10.15 -11.70 -8.46
CA GLY A 42 -9.47 -10.44 -8.73
C GLY A 42 -10.09 -9.28 -7.97
N LEU A 43 -11.42 -9.15 -7.98
CA LEU A 43 -12.14 -8.12 -7.22
C LEU A 43 -11.89 -8.23 -5.71
N ALA A 44 -11.92 -9.44 -5.16
CA ALA A 44 -11.61 -9.69 -3.75
C ALA A 44 -10.15 -9.30 -3.42
N VAL A 45 -9.20 -9.67 -4.28
CA VAL A 45 -7.79 -9.30 -4.13
C VAL A 45 -7.61 -7.78 -4.17
N PHE A 46 -8.28 -7.08 -5.09
CA PHE A 46 -8.27 -5.62 -5.13
C PHE A 46 -8.80 -4.99 -3.84
N ALA A 47 -9.93 -5.47 -3.34
CA ALA A 47 -10.50 -4.98 -2.07
C ALA A 47 -9.52 -5.18 -0.89
N VAL A 48 -8.86 -6.34 -0.81
CA VAL A 48 -7.87 -6.63 0.24
C VAL A 48 -6.61 -5.76 0.09
N ALA A 49 -6.18 -5.47 -1.15
CA ALA A 49 -5.01 -4.62 -1.41
C ALA A 49 -5.16 -3.19 -0.86
N PHE A 50 -6.39 -2.69 -0.67
CA PHE A 50 -6.61 -1.39 -0.03
C PHE A 50 -6.16 -1.34 1.42
N ILE A 51 -6.16 -2.46 2.15
CA ILE A 51 -5.76 -2.50 3.57
C ILE A 51 -4.31 -2.01 3.75
N PRO A 52 -3.29 -2.65 3.13
CA PRO A 52 -1.92 -2.19 3.26
C PRO A 52 -1.70 -0.80 2.61
N LEU A 53 -2.39 -0.46 1.52
CA LEU A 53 -2.27 0.85 0.88
C LEU A 53 -2.79 1.99 1.76
N GLU A 54 -3.92 1.79 2.44
CA GLU A 54 -4.48 2.79 3.35
C GLU A 54 -3.58 2.97 4.58
N ILE A 55 -2.95 1.89 5.08
CA ILE A 55 -1.92 1.98 6.13
C ILE A 55 -0.73 2.80 5.63
N ALA A 56 -0.21 2.51 4.44
CA ALA A 56 0.91 3.25 3.85
C ALA A 56 0.57 4.75 3.71
N LYS A 57 -0.63 5.06 3.20
CA LYS A 57 -1.13 6.44 3.07
C LYS A 57 -1.24 7.15 4.43
N ARG A 58 -1.73 6.49 5.46
CA ARG A 58 -1.78 7.04 6.82
C ARG A 58 -0.37 7.33 7.35
N THR A 59 0.58 6.42 7.15
CA THR A 59 1.99 6.61 7.55
C THR A 59 2.64 7.76 6.79
N ALA A 60 2.42 7.86 5.48
CA ALA A 60 2.91 8.96 4.65
C ALA A 60 2.38 10.32 5.13
N ARG A 61 1.08 10.41 5.45
CA ARG A 61 0.49 11.63 6.02
C ARG A 61 1.12 12.01 7.35
N LYS A 62 1.34 11.05 8.25
CA LYS A 62 2.01 11.32 9.53
C LYS A 62 3.44 11.81 9.33
N MET A 63 4.22 11.17 8.43
CA MET A 63 5.58 11.60 8.10
C MET A 63 5.61 13.02 7.54
N ALA A 64 4.69 13.36 6.63
CA ALA A 64 4.58 14.70 6.07
C ALA A 64 4.30 15.77 7.15
N VAL A 65 3.39 15.49 8.08
CA VAL A 65 3.09 16.41 9.20
C VAL A 65 4.30 16.60 10.11
N ILE A 66 5.04 15.53 10.42
CA ILE A 66 6.23 15.61 11.28
C ILE A 66 7.33 16.43 10.59
N ALA A 67 7.58 16.16 9.30
CA ALA A 67 8.56 16.92 8.52
C ALA A 67 8.22 18.41 8.47
N LEU A 68 6.97 18.77 8.16
CA LEU A 68 6.50 20.16 8.11
C LEU A 68 6.51 20.86 9.48
N LYS A 69 6.33 20.13 10.59
CA LYS A 69 6.45 20.69 11.94
C LYS A 69 7.90 20.89 12.37
N GLY A 70 8.81 20.01 11.94
CA GLY A 70 10.25 20.16 12.17
C GLY A 70 10.81 21.40 11.47
N ASP A 71 10.33 21.67 10.25
CA ASP A 71 10.75 22.81 9.42
C ASP A 71 10.32 24.18 9.99
N ARG A 72 9.32 24.24 10.89
CA ARG A 72 8.90 25.48 11.57
C ARG A 72 9.67 25.79 12.85
N LYS A 73 10.48 24.86 13.36
CA LYS A 73 11.26 25.02 14.61
C LYS A 73 12.77 25.21 14.37
N ALA A 74 13.22 25.10 13.12
CA ALA A 74 14.55 25.47 12.67
C ALA A 74 14.52 26.90 12.09
#